data_AF-A0A1M4EFS5-F1
#
_entry.id   AF-A0A1M4EFS5-F1
#
_cell.length_a   1.000
_cell.length_b   1.000
_cell.length_c   1.000
_cell.angle_alpha   90.00
_cell.angle_beta   90.00
_cell.angle_gamma   90.00
#
_symmetry.space_group_name_H-M   'P 1'
#
loop_
_entity.id
_entity.type
_entity.pdbx_description
1 polymer ?
#
loop_
_entity_poly.entity_id
_entity_poly.type
_entity_poly.pdbx_seq_one_letter_code
_entity_poly.pdbx_strand_id
1 'polypeptide(L)'
;MRKGLLLGGSTVLAAAATWTAVAALNDGGTGALAPTRPPVPATADVTRQDLVETKTVAGSLTYAGERRIASGATGTVTWAPAQGTVIRRGRPLLKVDRKPLVLMYGKLPLYRTLERGVSDGPDVEQLERNLKALGHGAYLTVDDHFSHATEQAVKEWQDDRGLPESGRVDASQVVFQPAAVRVTGVQAELGARTAPGRQALTVSGMRRLVHVDLDTGDQALARKGAAVTVTLPGGERAEGTITSVGTVAESSGEEQDTSTTIDVDITLAEPPRTRLDQAPVEVEMQSERHEDVLAVPVEALLALREGGYGVEIVEGGASRIVAVETGAFGGGLVEVEGQGLAEGMKVGVPVS
;
A
#
# COMPACT_ATOMS: atom_id res chain seq x y z
N MET A 1 2.65 60.82 30.47
CA MET A 1 3.06 62.20 30.06
C MET A 1 2.74 62.36 28.58
N ARG A 2 1.89 63.36 28.25
CA ARG A 2 1.70 64.17 27.01
C ARG A 2 2.17 63.64 25.64
N LYS A 3 1.50 63.86 24.49
CA LYS A 3 0.15 64.32 24.04
C LYS A 3 0.19 64.46 22.50
N GLY A 4 -0.98 64.35 21.84
CA GLY A 4 -1.31 64.87 20.50
C GLY A 4 -1.82 63.76 19.56
N LEU A 5 -3.10 63.57 19.19
CA LEU A 5 -4.28 64.40 18.86
C LEU A 5 -4.17 65.21 17.55
N LEU A 6 -4.93 64.78 16.53
CA LEU A 6 -5.72 65.55 15.52
C LEU A 6 -6.57 64.50 14.75
N LEU A 7 -7.88 64.35 14.96
CA LEU A 7 -9.06 65.12 14.47
C LEU A 7 -9.46 64.88 13.00
N GLY A 8 -10.75 64.56 12.82
CA GLY A 8 -11.52 64.64 11.56
C GLY A 8 -11.90 63.25 11.03
N GLY A 9 -13.15 62.87 10.79
CA GLY A 9 -14.43 63.58 10.76
C GLY A 9 -15.39 62.71 9.92
N SER A 10 -16.55 62.41 10.48
CA SER A 10 -17.57 61.52 9.93
C SER A 10 -18.23 62.07 8.65
N THR A 11 -18.53 61.21 7.67
CA THR A 11 -19.73 61.35 6.83
C THR A 11 -20.18 60.00 6.29
N VAL A 12 -21.40 59.61 6.67
CA VAL A 12 -22.22 58.52 6.14
C VAL A 12 -22.78 58.95 4.78
N LEU A 13 -22.69 58.08 3.77
CA LEU A 13 -23.42 58.23 2.50
C LEU A 13 -24.09 56.90 2.15
N ALA A 14 -25.40 56.86 2.36
CA ALA A 14 -26.31 55.85 1.87
C ALA A 14 -26.55 56.07 0.37
N ALA A 15 -26.22 55.07 -0.46
CA ALA A 15 -26.54 55.08 -1.88
C ALA A 15 -27.91 54.41 -2.10
N ALA A 16 -28.93 55.25 -2.28
CA ALA A 16 -30.22 54.85 -2.82
C ALA A 16 -30.08 54.57 -4.32
N ALA A 17 -30.34 53.33 -4.75
CA ALA A 17 -30.47 53.00 -6.17
C ALA A 17 -31.91 53.24 -6.59
N THR A 18 -32.12 54.34 -7.33
CA THR A 18 -33.39 54.77 -7.91
C THR A 18 -33.81 53.84 -9.05
N TRP A 19 -35.04 53.33 -8.96
CA TRP A 19 -35.78 52.72 -10.05
C TRP A 19 -36.04 53.74 -11.16
N THR A 20 -35.65 53.43 -12.39
CA THR A 20 -36.12 54.14 -13.58
C THR A 20 -37.11 53.25 -14.32
N ALA A 21 -38.37 53.65 -14.30
CA ALA A 21 -39.44 53.05 -15.08
C ALA A 21 -39.36 53.59 -16.51
N VAL A 22 -39.11 52.70 -17.48
CA VAL A 22 -39.32 53.00 -18.90
C VAL A 22 -40.73 52.54 -19.25
N ALA A 23 -41.63 53.51 -19.41
CA ALA A 23 -42.95 53.28 -19.98
C ALA A 23 -42.84 53.17 -21.50
N ALA A 24 -42.91 51.95 -22.03
CA ALA A 24 -43.19 51.72 -23.44
C ALA A 24 -44.68 51.42 -23.59
N LEU A 25 -45.41 52.38 -24.15
CA LEU A 25 -46.75 52.19 -24.70
C LEU A 25 -46.64 51.26 -25.90
N ASN A 26 -47.24 50.07 -25.83
CA ASN A 26 -47.59 49.32 -27.03
C ASN A 26 -48.86 48.50 -26.83
N ASP A 27 -49.53 48.33 -27.96
CA ASP A 27 -50.92 47.99 -28.18
C ASP A 27 -51.38 46.61 -27.67
N GLY A 28 -52.71 46.55 -27.47
CA GLY A 28 -53.59 45.39 -27.32
C GLY A 28 -53.01 43.97 -27.42
N GLY A 29 -53.19 43.20 -26.34
CA GLY A 29 -53.08 41.75 -26.37
C GLY A 29 -53.27 41.11 -24.99
N THR A 30 -54.51 40.73 -24.67
CA THR A 30 -54.80 39.81 -23.55
C THR A 30 -54.21 38.44 -23.86
N GLY A 31 -52.94 38.24 -23.50
CA GLY A 31 -52.31 36.93 -23.41
C GLY A 31 -51.89 36.71 -21.97
N ALA A 32 -52.66 35.89 -21.23
CA ALA A 32 -52.20 35.40 -19.95
C ALA A 32 -50.85 34.70 -20.15
N LEU A 33 -49.79 35.24 -19.56
CA LEU A 33 -48.49 34.58 -19.49
C LEU A 33 -48.73 33.25 -18.77
N ALA A 34 -48.68 32.14 -19.52
CA ALA A 34 -48.66 30.82 -18.93
C ALA A 34 -47.49 30.77 -17.94
N PRO A 35 -47.67 30.23 -16.72
CA PRO A 35 -46.56 30.08 -15.80
C PRO A 35 -45.48 29.26 -16.50
N THR A 36 -44.30 29.86 -16.68
CA THR A 36 -43.10 29.12 -17.09
C THR A 36 -42.91 28.01 -16.08
N ARG A 37 -43.18 26.78 -16.50
CA ARG A 37 -42.88 25.57 -15.73
C ARG A 37 -41.42 25.68 -15.26
N PRO A 38 -41.11 25.44 -13.98
CA PRO A 38 -39.73 25.29 -13.56
C PRO A 38 -39.04 24.28 -14.50
N PRO A 39 -37.79 24.51 -14.91
CA PRO A 39 -37.05 23.53 -15.68
C PRO A 39 -37.10 22.20 -14.91
N VAL A 40 -37.51 21.14 -15.60
CA VAL A 40 -37.57 19.80 -14.99
C VAL A 40 -36.14 19.47 -14.57
N PRO A 41 -35.89 19.16 -13.29
CA PRO A 41 -34.54 18.83 -12.84
C PRO A 41 -34.02 17.63 -13.65
N ALA A 42 -32.69 17.56 -13.83
CA ALA A 42 -32.09 16.33 -14.34
C ALA A 42 -32.51 15.17 -13.42
N THR A 43 -32.73 13.99 -13.98
CA THR A 43 -33.22 12.84 -13.20
C THR A 43 -32.31 11.65 -13.31
N ALA A 44 -32.23 10.88 -12.23
CA ALA A 44 -31.61 9.57 -12.16
C ALA A 44 -32.65 8.52 -11.74
N ASP A 45 -32.39 7.25 -12.05
CA ASP A 45 -33.25 6.14 -11.64
C ASP A 45 -32.97 5.70 -10.21
N VAL A 46 -34.02 5.41 -9.46
CA VAL A 46 -33.94 4.57 -8.26
C VAL A 46 -33.70 3.13 -8.74
N THR A 47 -32.60 2.54 -8.32
CA THR A 47 -32.19 1.19 -8.76
C THR A 47 -32.19 0.23 -7.59
N ARG A 48 -32.50 -1.04 -7.83
CA ARG A 48 -32.34 -2.09 -6.83
C ARG A 48 -31.04 -2.85 -7.12
N GLN A 49 -30.07 -2.78 -6.20
CA GLN A 49 -28.77 -3.41 -6.38
C GLN A 49 -28.07 -3.65 -5.05
N ASP A 50 -27.03 -4.47 -5.08
CA ASP A 50 -26.16 -4.67 -3.93
C ASP A 50 -25.25 -3.45 -3.76
N LEU A 51 -25.21 -2.90 -2.55
CA LEU A 51 -24.35 -1.79 -2.19
C LEU A 51 -23.23 -2.29 -1.29
N VAL A 52 -21.99 -2.02 -1.70
CA VAL A 52 -20.80 -2.37 -0.93
C VAL A 52 -20.22 -1.10 -0.37
N GLU A 53 -20.18 -1.02 0.95
CA GLU A 53 -19.46 0.03 1.65
C GLU A 53 -17.96 -0.32 1.64
N THR A 54 -17.14 0.71 1.46
CA THR A 54 -15.69 0.58 1.41
C THR A 54 -15.03 1.47 2.44
N LYS A 55 -14.02 0.94 3.12
CA LYS A 55 -13.13 1.70 3.99
C LYS A 55 -11.77 1.85 3.33
N THR A 56 -11.23 3.06 3.33
CA THR A 56 -9.85 3.31 2.89
C THR A 56 -8.91 3.19 4.08
N VAL A 57 -7.86 2.39 3.93
CA VAL A 57 -6.79 2.23 4.91
C VAL A 57 -5.44 2.56 4.28
N ALA A 58 -4.51 3.06 5.09
CA ALA A 58 -3.16 3.35 4.63
C ALA A 58 -2.34 2.07 4.50
N GLY A 59 -1.52 1.98 3.46
CA GLY A 59 -0.58 0.89 3.26
C GLY A 59 0.74 1.37 2.67
N SER A 60 1.65 0.44 2.42
CA SER A 60 2.92 0.68 1.77
C SER A 60 3.18 -0.32 0.64
N LEU A 61 3.59 0.17 -0.52
CA LEU A 61 4.09 -0.66 -1.60
C LEU A 61 5.51 -1.11 -1.28
N THR A 62 5.68 -2.38 -0.93
CA THR A 62 6.95 -2.98 -0.50
C THR A 62 7.25 -4.27 -1.27
N TYR A 63 8.14 -5.10 -0.73
CA TYR A 63 8.60 -6.36 -1.30
C TYR A 63 8.37 -7.51 -0.32
N ALA A 64 8.02 -8.66 -0.85
CA ALA A 64 7.79 -9.86 -0.07
C ALA A 64 9.07 -10.35 0.64
N GLY A 65 8.91 -10.87 1.85
CA GLY A 65 9.95 -11.62 2.57
C GLY A 65 11.10 -10.73 3.03
N GLU A 66 10.78 -9.56 3.56
CA GLU A 66 11.76 -8.70 4.22
C GLU A 66 12.42 -9.42 5.40
N ARG A 67 13.74 -9.30 5.50
CA ARG A 67 14.54 -9.96 6.52
C ARG A 67 15.85 -9.24 6.76
N ARG A 68 16.31 -9.34 8.00
CA ARG A 68 17.56 -8.75 8.45
C ARG A 68 18.69 -9.77 8.27
N ILE A 69 19.76 -9.35 7.63
CA ILE A 69 20.99 -10.14 7.49
C ILE A 69 21.99 -9.64 8.53
N ALA A 70 22.43 -10.55 9.39
CA ALA A 70 23.55 -10.30 10.29
C ALA A 70 24.88 -10.60 9.58
N SER A 71 25.92 -9.84 9.93
CA SER A 71 27.30 -10.18 9.58
C SER A 71 27.78 -11.31 10.49
N GLY A 72 28.35 -12.37 9.90
CA GLY A 72 29.19 -13.32 10.64
C GLY A 72 30.67 -12.92 10.68
N ALA A 73 31.04 -11.84 9.96
CA ALA A 73 32.40 -11.33 9.91
C ALA A 73 32.67 -10.30 11.01
N THR A 74 33.92 -10.24 11.45
CA THR A 74 34.46 -9.26 12.39
C THR A 74 35.44 -8.35 11.66
N GLY A 75 35.38 -7.04 11.90
CA GLY A 75 36.34 -6.09 11.35
C GLY A 75 35.70 -4.76 10.99
N THR A 76 36.30 -4.06 10.02
CA THR A 76 35.78 -2.81 9.48
C THR A 76 35.07 -3.05 8.16
N VAL A 77 33.87 -2.49 8.01
CA VAL A 77 33.15 -2.48 6.75
C VAL A 77 33.93 -1.64 5.74
N THR A 78 34.39 -2.27 4.67
CA THR A 78 35.17 -1.64 3.60
C THR A 78 34.36 -1.43 2.32
N TRP A 79 33.18 -2.03 2.25
CA TRP A 79 32.20 -1.79 1.18
C TRP A 79 30.83 -2.28 1.62
N ALA A 80 29.79 -1.51 1.31
CA ALA A 80 28.39 -1.87 1.44
C ALA A 80 27.62 -1.51 0.17
N PRO A 81 26.56 -2.26 -0.20
CA PRO A 81 25.73 -1.97 -1.36
C PRO A 81 24.85 -0.74 -1.11
N ALA A 82 24.45 -0.04 -2.18
CA ALA A 82 23.42 0.98 -2.07
C ALA A 82 22.03 0.36 -1.87
N GLN A 83 21.13 1.09 -1.20
CA GLN A 83 19.72 0.70 -1.13
C GLN A 83 19.14 0.54 -2.56
N GLY A 84 18.37 -0.52 -2.75
CA GLY A 84 17.83 -0.91 -4.04
C GLY A 84 18.72 -1.77 -4.93
N THR A 85 19.96 -2.03 -4.52
CA THR A 85 20.82 -2.98 -5.22
C THR A 85 20.22 -4.39 -5.17
N VAL A 86 20.14 -5.05 -6.34
CA VAL A 86 19.81 -6.48 -6.44
C VAL A 86 21.09 -7.29 -6.42
N ILE A 87 21.20 -8.20 -5.45
CA ILE A 87 22.36 -9.06 -5.23
C ILE A 87 21.97 -10.48 -5.61
N ARG A 88 22.73 -11.05 -6.56
CA ARG A 88 22.53 -12.41 -7.08
C ARG A 88 23.56 -13.38 -6.47
N ARG A 89 23.35 -14.69 -6.64
CA ARG A 89 24.26 -15.74 -6.18
C ARG A 89 25.71 -15.43 -6.59
N GLY A 90 26.63 -15.62 -5.65
CA GLY A 90 28.05 -15.35 -5.83
C GLY A 90 28.41 -13.87 -5.75
N ARG A 91 27.49 -12.93 -5.53
CA ARG A 91 27.84 -11.52 -5.37
C ARG A 91 28.01 -11.16 -3.88
N PRO A 92 28.90 -10.21 -3.54
CA PRO A 92 29.09 -9.80 -2.16
C PRO A 92 27.85 -9.04 -1.64
N LEU A 93 27.42 -9.40 -0.43
CA LEU A 93 26.47 -8.64 0.39
C LEU A 93 27.18 -7.48 1.10
N LEU A 94 28.40 -7.73 1.57
CA LEU A 94 29.23 -6.77 2.30
C LEU A 94 30.70 -7.10 2.01
N LYS A 95 31.61 -6.15 2.23
CA LYS A 95 33.04 -6.48 2.40
C LYS A 95 33.53 -5.99 3.74
N VAL A 96 34.14 -6.88 4.52
CA VAL A 96 34.76 -6.58 5.82
C VAL A 96 36.26 -6.81 5.69
N ASP A 97 37.06 -5.79 5.99
CA ASP A 97 38.51 -5.80 5.77
C ASP A 97 38.90 -6.27 4.36
N ARG A 98 38.17 -5.77 3.35
CA ARG A 98 38.23 -6.11 1.92
C ARG A 98 37.82 -7.54 1.55
N LYS A 99 37.48 -8.40 2.51
CA LYS A 99 37.01 -9.77 2.28
C LYS A 99 35.49 -9.79 2.04
N PRO A 100 35.01 -10.43 0.97
CA PRO A 100 33.58 -10.45 0.66
C PRO A 100 32.79 -11.42 1.57
N LEU A 101 31.68 -10.95 2.10
CA LEU A 101 30.60 -11.80 2.61
C LEU A 101 29.66 -12.12 1.44
N VAL A 102 29.70 -13.34 0.92
CA VAL A 102 29.10 -13.73 -0.36
C VAL A 102 27.69 -14.28 -0.17
N LEU A 103 26.77 -13.86 -1.04
CA LEU A 103 25.44 -14.45 -1.15
C LEU A 103 25.50 -15.82 -1.84
N MET A 104 25.00 -16.85 -1.17
CA MET A 104 24.72 -18.16 -1.79
C MET A 104 23.25 -18.54 -1.62
N TYR A 105 22.75 -19.46 -2.44
CA TYR A 105 21.35 -19.87 -2.43
C TYR A 105 21.12 -21.12 -1.58
N GLY A 106 20.23 -21.04 -0.61
CA GLY A 106 19.96 -22.14 0.32
C GLY A 106 18.76 -21.84 1.20
N LYS A 107 18.10 -22.89 1.67
CA LYS A 107 16.99 -22.78 2.63
C LYS A 107 17.49 -22.77 4.07
N LEU A 108 18.65 -23.38 4.32
CA LEU A 108 19.26 -23.47 5.64
C LEU A 108 20.27 -22.35 5.84
N PRO A 109 20.24 -21.65 6.99
CA PRO A 109 21.32 -20.75 7.34
C PRO A 109 22.61 -21.56 7.58
N LEU A 110 23.77 -20.92 7.44
CA LEU A 110 25.05 -21.55 7.78
C LEU A 110 25.20 -21.56 9.31
N TYR A 111 24.78 -22.66 9.96
CA TYR A 111 24.75 -22.81 11.42
C TYR A 111 26.00 -23.49 12.01
N ARG A 112 26.90 -23.99 11.15
CA ARG A 112 28.17 -24.62 11.51
C ARG A 112 29.22 -24.33 10.44
N THR A 113 30.49 -24.52 10.78
CA THR A 113 31.57 -24.46 9.76
C THR A 113 31.52 -25.73 8.91
N LEU A 114 31.61 -25.57 7.60
CA LEU A 114 31.69 -26.67 6.64
C LEU A 114 33.15 -26.91 6.26
N GLU A 115 33.66 -28.08 6.61
CA GLU A 115 35.04 -28.49 6.37
C GLU A 115 35.17 -30.01 6.32
N ARG A 116 36.34 -30.52 5.93
CA ARG A 116 36.62 -31.97 5.94
C ARG A 116 36.37 -32.58 7.32
N GLY A 117 35.64 -33.68 7.33
CA GLY A 117 35.29 -34.40 8.56
C GLY A 117 34.07 -33.85 9.30
N VAL A 118 33.41 -32.82 8.77
CA VAL A 118 32.07 -32.43 9.23
C VAL A 118 31.09 -33.57 8.96
N SER A 119 30.10 -33.75 9.82
CA SER A 119 29.05 -34.74 9.58
C SER A 119 28.18 -34.36 8.40
N ASP A 120 27.68 -35.38 7.70
CA ASP A 120 26.86 -35.21 6.51
C ASP A 120 25.61 -34.37 6.80
N GLY A 121 25.15 -33.61 5.80
CA GLY A 121 23.94 -32.84 5.94
C GLY A 121 23.52 -32.04 4.71
N PRO A 122 22.25 -31.58 4.70
CA PRO A 122 21.69 -30.78 3.62
C PRO A 122 22.38 -29.41 3.43
N ASP A 123 23.12 -28.93 4.44
CA ASP A 123 23.94 -27.72 4.38
C ASP A 123 25.21 -27.91 3.54
N VAL A 124 25.80 -29.12 3.56
CA VAL A 124 26.87 -29.52 2.63
C VAL A 124 26.32 -29.56 1.21
N GLU A 125 25.21 -30.26 1.01
CA GLU A 125 24.61 -30.42 -0.32
C GLU A 125 24.24 -29.07 -0.95
N GLN A 126 23.69 -28.12 -0.17
CA GLN A 126 23.42 -26.78 -0.71
C GLN A 126 24.70 -26.02 -1.03
N LEU A 127 25.78 -26.14 -0.23
CA LEU A 127 27.06 -25.52 -0.56
C LEU A 127 27.60 -26.07 -1.88
N GLU A 128 27.58 -27.38 -2.07
CA GLU A 128 28.06 -28.05 -3.28
C GLU A 128 27.29 -27.64 -4.53
N ARG A 129 25.95 -27.55 -4.42
CA ARG A 129 25.12 -26.97 -5.50
C ARG A 129 25.53 -25.55 -5.85
N ASN A 130 25.90 -24.73 -4.87
CA ASN A 130 26.36 -23.36 -5.13
C ASN A 130 27.72 -23.34 -5.78
N LEU A 131 28.70 -24.12 -5.29
CA LEU A 131 30.04 -24.20 -5.87
C LEU A 131 29.96 -24.61 -7.34
N LYS A 132 29.20 -25.67 -7.65
CA LYS A 132 28.98 -26.14 -9.01
C LYS A 132 28.32 -25.08 -9.89
N ALA A 133 27.31 -24.40 -9.36
CA ALA A 133 26.59 -23.36 -10.10
C ALA A 133 27.37 -22.04 -10.23
N LEU A 134 28.47 -21.89 -9.49
CA LEU A 134 29.44 -20.80 -9.63
C LEU A 134 30.63 -21.20 -10.52
N GLY A 135 30.66 -22.44 -11.01
CA GLY A 135 31.70 -22.95 -11.92
C GLY A 135 32.89 -23.62 -11.23
N HIS A 136 32.80 -23.89 -9.93
CA HIS A 136 33.84 -24.60 -9.16
C HIS A 136 33.50 -26.08 -8.99
N GLY A 137 34.51 -26.91 -8.70
CA GLY A 137 34.28 -28.33 -8.42
C GLY A 137 33.97 -29.17 -9.66
N ALA A 138 34.87 -29.14 -10.64
CA ALA A 138 34.76 -29.97 -11.86
C ALA A 138 34.58 -31.48 -11.56
N TYR A 139 35.13 -31.95 -10.44
CA TYR A 139 35.04 -33.33 -9.96
C TYR A 139 34.11 -33.50 -8.74
N LEU A 140 33.32 -32.48 -8.41
CA LEU A 140 32.40 -32.47 -7.29
C LEU A 140 31.10 -33.18 -7.65
N THR A 141 30.78 -34.22 -6.88
CA THR A 141 29.43 -34.77 -6.78
C THR A 141 28.63 -33.90 -5.83
N VAL A 142 27.36 -33.67 -6.13
CA VAL A 142 26.46 -32.97 -5.20
C VAL A 142 25.79 -34.04 -4.36
N ASP A 143 26.16 -34.10 -3.09
CA ASP A 143 25.61 -34.99 -2.08
C ASP A 143 25.66 -34.30 -0.71
N ASP A 144 25.40 -35.03 0.38
CA ASP A 144 25.41 -34.48 1.73
C ASP A 144 26.78 -34.62 2.42
N HIS A 145 27.81 -35.12 1.75
CA HIS A 145 29.11 -35.46 2.34
C HIS A 145 30.24 -34.53 1.92
N PHE A 146 30.92 -33.90 2.89
CA PHE A 146 32.02 -32.98 2.60
C PHE A 146 33.31 -33.75 2.21
N SER A 147 33.40 -34.08 0.93
CA SER A 147 34.50 -34.84 0.34
C SER A 147 35.77 -34.00 0.13
N HIS A 148 36.87 -34.66 -0.28
CA HIS A 148 38.08 -33.94 -0.72
C HIS A 148 37.82 -33.10 -1.98
N ALA A 149 36.94 -33.57 -2.88
CA ALA A 149 36.55 -32.79 -4.05
C ALA A 149 35.82 -31.50 -3.64
N THR A 150 34.99 -31.57 -2.59
CA THR A 150 34.30 -30.41 -2.00
C THR A 150 35.28 -29.41 -1.42
N GLU A 151 36.26 -29.88 -0.64
CA GLU A 151 37.32 -29.02 -0.11
C GLU A 151 38.09 -28.27 -1.22
N GLN A 152 38.46 -28.98 -2.30
CA GLN A 152 39.17 -28.36 -3.42
C GLN A 152 38.29 -27.34 -4.15
N ALA A 153 37.02 -27.65 -4.37
CA ALA A 153 36.07 -26.70 -4.95
C ALA A 153 35.90 -25.45 -4.07
N VAL A 154 35.94 -25.59 -2.75
CA VAL A 154 35.94 -24.46 -1.81
C VAL A 154 37.22 -23.63 -1.95
N LYS A 155 38.39 -24.25 -2.07
CA LYS A 155 39.67 -23.53 -2.28
C LYS A 155 39.68 -22.76 -3.60
N GLU A 156 39.27 -23.40 -4.69
CA GLU A 156 39.09 -22.74 -6.00
C GLU A 156 38.16 -21.53 -5.92
N TRP A 157 37.04 -21.68 -5.21
CA TRP A 157 36.11 -20.58 -4.98
C TRP A 157 36.73 -19.48 -4.10
N GLN A 158 37.48 -19.84 -3.05
CA GLN A 158 38.13 -18.88 -2.18
C GLN A 158 39.17 -18.05 -2.93
N ASP A 159 40.01 -18.68 -3.75
CA ASP A 159 40.99 -18.01 -4.62
C ASP A 159 40.31 -17.02 -5.57
N ASP A 160 39.27 -17.45 -6.30
CA ASP A 160 38.47 -16.57 -7.19
C ASP A 160 37.91 -15.34 -6.46
N ARG A 161 37.64 -15.44 -5.15
CA ARG A 161 37.10 -14.35 -4.33
C ARG A 161 38.14 -13.56 -3.56
N GLY A 162 39.42 -13.90 -3.67
CA GLY A 162 40.50 -13.29 -2.88
C GLY A 162 40.34 -13.55 -1.38
N LEU A 163 39.78 -14.70 -1.02
CA LEU A 163 39.70 -15.21 0.35
C LEU A 163 40.89 -16.15 0.62
N PRO A 164 41.28 -16.36 1.89
CA PRO A 164 42.24 -17.42 2.22
C PRO A 164 41.69 -18.80 1.80
N GLU A 165 42.50 -19.58 1.08
CA GLU A 165 42.20 -20.93 0.60
C GLU A 165 42.23 -21.99 1.72
N SER A 166 41.44 -21.77 2.77
CA SER A 166 41.35 -22.68 3.91
C SER A 166 40.69 -24.01 3.57
N GLY A 167 39.88 -24.07 2.49
CA GLY A 167 39.01 -25.21 2.19
C GLY A 167 37.82 -25.35 3.13
N ARG A 168 37.59 -24.34 3.98
CA ARG A 168 36.51 -24.29 4.97
C ARG A 168 35.56 -23.15 4.66
N VAL A 169 34.27 -23.31 4.94
CA VAL A 169 33.26 -22.25 4.78
C VAL A 169 32.60 -21.95 6.12
N ASP A 170 32.67 -20.70 6.55
CA ASP A 170 32.00 -20.20 7.77
C ASP A 170 31.16 -18.94 7.51
N ALA A 171 30.44 -18.49 8.54
CA ALA A 171 29.51 -17.37 8.47
C ALA A 171 30.17 -16.01 8.19
N SER A 172 31.50 -15.90 8.26
CA SER A 172 32.24 -14.70 7.85
C SER A 172 32.40 -14.59 6.33
N GLN A 173 32.22 -15.70 5.61
CA GLN A 173 32.44 -15.78 4.16
C GLN A 173 31.14 -15.92 3.37
N VAL A 174 30.13 -16.60 3.92
CA VAL A 174 28.88 -16.91 3.19
C VAL A 174 27.63 -16.63 4.02
N VAL A 175 26.61 -16.08 3.35
CA VAL A 175 25.23 -16.05 3.84
C VAL A 175 24.34 -16.76 2.84
N PHE A 176 23.58 -17.75 3.31
CA PHE A 176 22.57 -18.43 2.50
C PHE A 176 21.23 -17.71 2.55
N GLN A 177 20.61 -17.61 1.39
CA GLN A 177 19.29 -17.00 1.20
C GLN A 177 18.50 -17.84 0.19
N PRO A 178 17.16 -17.89 0.23
CA PRO A 178 16.40 -18.72 -0.70
C PRO A 178 16.60 -18.38 -2.20
N ALA A 179 16.91 -17.12 -2.52
CA ALA A 179 17.07 -16.60 -3.88
C ALA A 179 17.87 -15.28 -3.88
N ALA A 180 17.89 -14.59 -5.03
CA ALA A 180 18.38 -13.22 -5.13
C ALA A 180 17.65 -12.30 -4.15
N VAL A 181 18.37 -11.29 -3.66
CA VAL A 181 17.85 -10.35 -2.66
C VAL A 181 17.98 -8.93 -3.14
N ARG A 182 17.04 -8.08 -2.75
CA ARG A 182 17.08 -6.64 -2.98
C ARG A 182 17.39 -5.95 -1.65
N VAL A 183 18.34 -5.03 -1.62
CA VAL A 183 18.70 -4.29 -0.40
C VAL A 183 17.62 -3.26 -0.09
N THR A 184 16.96 -3.35 1.06
CA THR A 184 15.98 -2.37 1.56
C THR A 184 16.56 -1.45 2.62
N GLY A 185 17.61 -1.86 3.33
CA GLY A 185 18.32 -1.03 4.30
C GLY A 185 19.77 -1.46 4.49
N VAL A 186 20.61 -0.51 4.88
CA VAL A 186 22.04 -0.72 5.14
C VAL A 186 22.37 -0.21 6.53
N GLN A 187 22.60 -1.13 7.47
CA GLN A 187 22.95 -0.81 8.86
C GLN A 187 24.46 -0.84 9.10
N ALA A 188 25.18 -1.64 8.31
CA ALA A 188 26.64 -1.68 8.31
C ALA A 188 27.19 -0.71 7.26
N GLU A 189 27.30 0.56 7.64
CA GLU A 189 27.84 1.62 6.78
C GLU A 189 29.35 1.48 6.54
N LEU A 190 29.85 2.12 5.47
CA LEU A 190 31.27 2.15 5.15
C LEU A 190 32.08 2.76 6.32
N GLY A 191 33.12 2.06 6.76
CA GLY A 191 33.96 2.47 7.89
C GLY A 191 33.44 2.02 9.26
N ALA A 192 32.21 1.52 9.36
CA ALA A 192 31.66 1.01 10.60
C ALA A 192 32.38 -0.26 11.07
N ARG A 193 32.42 -0.48 12.38
CA ARG A 193 32.86 -1.75 12.96
C ARG A 193 31.71 -2.75 12.94
N THR A 194 32.00 -4.00 12.59
CA THR A 194 31.05 -5.10 12.63
C THR A 194 31.63 -6.27 13.42
N ALA A 195 30.72 -7.09 13.97
CA ALA A 195 31.01 -8.27 14.76
C ALA A 195 29.95 -9.35 14.47
N PRO A 196 30.19 -10.63 14.82
CA PRO A 196 29.23 -11.69 14.57
C PRO A 196 27.88 -11.39 15.23
N GLY A 197 26.80 -11.49 14.46
CA GLY A 197 25.44 -11.22 14.92
C GLY A 197 25.00 -9.76 14.82
N ARG A 198 25.90 -8.81 14.52
CA ARG A 198 25.49 -7.42 14.21
C ARG A 198 24.71 -7.40 12.92
N GLN A 199 23.55 -6.75 12.94
CA GLN A 199 22.77 -6.49 11.73
C GLN A 199 23.59 -5.66 10.74
N ALA A 200 23.67 -6.15 9.51
CA ALA A 200 24.42 -5.53 8.44
C ALA A 200 23.51 -4.92 7.37
N LEU A 201 22.51 -5.69 6.93
CA LEU A 201 21.58 -5.29 5.88
C LEU A 201 20.16 -5.66 6.26
N THR A 202 19.19 -4.90 5.75
CA THR A 202 17.83 -5.39 5.53
C THR A 202 17.67 -5.67 4.05
N VAL A 203 17.13 -6.84 3.74
CA VAL A 203 16.89 -7.27 2.37
C VAL A 203 15.48 -7.80 2.21
N SER A 204 14.98 -7.79 0.98
CA SER A 204 13.71 -8.38 0.60
C SER A 204 13.87 -9.29 -0.61
N GLY A 205 12.79 -9.99 -0.98
CA GLY A 205 12.66 -10.64 -2.27
C GLY A 205 12.47 -9.63 -3.41
N MET A 206 12.21 -10.15 -4.61
CA MET A 206 11.97 -9.31 -5.81
C MET A 206 10.49 -9.09 -6.12
N ARG A 207 9.60 -9.85 -5.47
CA ARG A 207 8.15 -9.76 -5.68
C ARG A 207 7.61 -8.57 -4.91
N ARG A 208 7.03 -7.60 -5.63
CA ARG A 208 6.34 -6.46 -5.04
C ARG A 208 5.00 -6.91 -4.45
N LEU A 209 4.63 -6.31 -3.33
CA LEU A 209 3.33 -6.47 -2.67
C LEU A 209 2.97 -5.17 -1.94
N VAL A 210 1.72 -5.03 -1.52
CA VAL A 210 1.28 -3.97 -0.63
C VAL A 210 1.14 -4.54 0.78
N HIS A 211 1.72 -3.87 1.76
CA HIS A 211 1.63 -4.22 3.16
C HIS A 211 0.81 -3.16 3.89
N VAL A 212 -0.15 -3.60 4.71
CA VAL A 212 -1.05 -2.75 5.48
C VAL A 212 -0.95 -3.16 6.94
N ASP A 213 -0.60 -2.20 7.79
CA ASP A 213 -0.72 -2.32 9.24
C ASP A 213 -2.19 -2.04 9.62
N LEU A 214 -3.04 -3.05 9.58
CA LEU A 214 -4.48 -2.88 9.75
C LEU A 214 -4.84 -2.80 11.24
N ASP A 215 -5.61 -1.79 11.63
CA ASP A 215 -6.09 -1.69 13.02
C ASP A 215 -6.92 -2.93 13.39
N THR A 216 -6.75 -3.45 14.60
CA THR A 216 -7.50 -4.63 15.07
C THR A 216 -9.03 -4.43 15.05
N GLY A 217 -9.54 -3.21 15.21
CA GLY A 217 -10.96 -2.90 15.07
C GLY A 217 -11.49 -3.12 13.65
N ASP A 218 -10.61 -3.06 12.65
CA ASP A 218 -10.91 -3.27 11.23
C ASP A 218 -10.62 -4.69 10.75
N GLN A 219 -10.30 -5.64 11.65
CA GLN A 219 -9.96 -7.01 11.28
C GLN A 219 -11.04 -7.69 10.41
N ALA A 220 -12.31 -7.35 10.59
CA ALA A 220 -13.41 -7.91 9.80
C ALA A 220 -13.31 -7.59 8.29
N LEU A 221 -12.60 -6.52 7.92
CA LEU A 221 -12.30 -6.10 6.55
C LEU A 221 -11.28 -7.04 5.88
N ALA A 222 -10.33 -7.58 6.66
CA ALA A 222 -9.23 -8.38 6.15
C ALA A 222 -9.63 -9.85 6.00
N ARG A 223 -10.25 -10.20 4.88
CA ARG A 223 -10.55 -11.58 4.50
C ARG A 223 -9.57 -12.06 3.45
N LYS A 224 -8.87 -13.16 3.72
CA LYS A 224 -7.97 -13.78 2.73
C LYS A 224 -8.74 -14.12 1.45
N GLY A 225 -8.23 -13.65 0.31
CA GLY A 225 -8.86 -13.80 -1.00
C GLY A 225 -9.82 -12.67 -1.37
N ALA A 226 -10.11 -11.72 -0.47
CA ALA A 226 -10.93 -10.56 -0.81
C ALA A 226 -10.20 -9.67 -1.84
N ALA A 227 -10.98 -9.12 -2.76
CA ALA A 227 -10.53 -8.13 -3.72
C ALA A 227 -10.43 -6.75 -3.03
N VAL A 228 -9.42 -5.99 -3.44
CA VAL A 228 -9.18 -4.63 -2.95
C VAL A 228 -8.72 -3.76 -4.10
N THR A 229 -9.02 -2.47 -4.02
CA THR A 229 -8.52 -1.47 -4.97
C THR A 229 -7.38 -0.70 -4.31
N VAL A 230 -6.21 -0.67 -4.92
CA VAL A 230 -5.05 0.07 -4.40
C VAL A 230 -4.82 1.32 -5.23
N THR A 231 -4.79 2.48 -4.59
CA THR A 231 -4.38 3.74 -5.20
C THR A 231 -2.89 3.98 -4.92
N LEU A 232 -2.09 3.98 -5.97
CA LEU A 232 -0.65 4.20 -5.95
C LEU A 232 -0.31 5.70 -5.94
N PRO A 233 0.91 6.09 -5.51
CA PRO A 233 1.38 7.46 -5.69
C PRO A 233 1.31 7.88 -7.15
N GLY A 234 0.67 9.03 -7.40
CA GLY A 234 0.37 9.50 -8.76
C GLY A 234 -1.05 9.20 -9.24
N GLY A 235 -1.89 8.57 -8.41
CA GLY A 235 -3.32 8.37 -8.65
C GLY A 235 -3.67 7.17 -9.54
N GLU A 236 -2.68 6.36 -9.93
CA GLU A 236 -2.91 5.09 -10.62
C GLU A 236 -3.64 4.12 -9.69
N ARG A 237 -4.74 3.52 -10.17
CA ARG A 237 -5.48 2.48 -9.44
C ARG A 237 -5.07 1.11 -9.96
N ALA A 238 -4.87 0.17 -9.04
CA ALA A 238 -4.51 -1.20 -9.33
C ALA A 238 -5.37 -2.18 -8.52
N GLU A 239 -5.87 -3.22 -9.19
CA GLU A 239 -6.58 -4.31 -8.55
C GLU A 239 -5.62 -5.18 -7.74
N GLY A 240 -6.03 -5.56 -6.54
CA GLY A 240 -5.26 -6.40 -5.63
C GLY A 240 -6.11 -7.48 -4.96
N THR A 241 -5.43 -8.46 -4.37
CA THR A 241 -6.05 -9.52 -3.59
C THR A 241 -5.31 -9.71 -2.28
N ILE A 242 -6.05 -9.82 -1.18
CA ILE A 242 -5.49 -10.11 0.14
C ILE A 242 -4.96 -11.55 0.14
N THR A 243 -3.65 -11.70 0.33
CA THR A 243 -2.97 -13.00 0.30
C THR A 243 -2.56 -13.52 1.68
N SER A 244 -2.31 -12.62 2.62
CA SER A 244 -1.98 -12.94 4.02
C SER A 244 -2.72 -12.00 4.95
N VAL A 245 -3.15 -12.55 6.10
CA VAL A 245 -3.70 -11.79 7.22
C VAL A 245 -3.03 -12.33 8.48
N GLY A 246 -2.36 -11.45 9.21
CA GLY A 246 -1.69 -11.74 10.46
C GLY A 246 -2.70 -12.18 11.51
N THR A 247 -2.35 -13.23 12.25
CA THR A 247 -3.16 -13.72 13.38
C THR A 247 -2.65 -13.20 14.72
N VAL A 248 -1.51 -12.53 14.72
CA VAL A 248 -0.88 -11.95 15.90
C VAL A 248 -0.96 -10.45 15.75
N ALA A 249 -1.46 -9.80 16.80
CA ALA A 249 -1.46 -8.36 16.89
C ALA A 249 -0.06 -7.90 17.31
N GLU A 250 0.54 -7.01 16.54
CA GLU A 250 1.79 -6.36 16.89
C GLU A 250 1.49 -4.98 17.50
N SER A 251 2.23 -4.62 18.55
CA SER A 251 2.12 -3.31 19.18
C SER A 251 3.35 -2.50 18.79
N SER A 252 3.15 -1.43 18.04
CA SER A 252 4.21 -0.48 17.70
C SER A 252 3.89 0.90 18.28
N GLY A 253 4.84 1.44 19.08
CA GLY A 253 4.74 2.77 19.72
C GLY A 253 5.54 2.86 21.02
N GLU A 254 5.96 4.07 21.41
CA GLU A 254 6.36 4.37 22.79
C GLU A 254 5.10 4.48 23.67
N GLU A 255 5.23 4.30 24.99
CA GLU A 255 4.18 4.02 26.00
C GLU A 255 2.90 4.90 26.00
N GLN A 256 2.81 5.96 25.19
CA GLN A 256 1.62 6.84 25.09
C GLN A 256 0.78 6.66 23.81
N ASP A 257 1.29 6.04 22.74
CA ASP A 257 0.56 5.84 21.47
C ASP A 257 0.75 4.40 20.95
N THR A 258 0.23 3.43 21.70
CA THR A 258 0.29 2.02 21.28
C THR A 258 -0.82 1.73 20.27
N SER A 259 -0.47 1.71 18.99
CA SER A 259 -1.35 1.15 17.95
C SER A 259 -1.20 -0.37 17.92
N THR A 260 -2.33 -1.07 17.92
CA THR A 260 -2.36 -2.53 17.84
C THR A 260 -2.84 -2.91 16.46
N THR A 261 -1.94 -3.45 15.64
CA THR A 261 -2.19 -3.72 14.23
C THR A 261 -2.03 -5.20 13.90
N ILE A 262 -2.64 -5.62 12.80
CA ILE A 262 -2.43 -6.93 12.18
C ILE A 262 -1.86 -6.73 10.78
N ASP A 263 -0.87 -7.54 10.45
CA ASP A 263 -0.22 -7.49 9.14
C ASP A 263 -1.15 -7.99 8.04
N VAL A 264 -1.40 -7.19 7.01
CA VAL A 264 -2.16 -7.61 5.83
C VAL A 264 -1.31 -7.45 4.58
N ASP A 265 -1.06 -8.55 3.88
CA ASP A 265 -0.30 -8.54 2.62
C ASP A 265 -1.23 -8.71 1.42
N ILE A 266 -1.17 -7.76 0.50
CA ILE A 266 -1.96 -7.69 -0.72
C ILE A 266 -1.03 -7.89 -1.93
N THR A 267 -1.38 -8.84 -2.80
CA THR A 267 -0.71 -9.01 -4.09
C THR A 267 -1.49 -8.25 -5.16
N LEU A 268 -0.81 -7.40 -5.92
CA LEU A 268 -1.39 -6.70 -7.06
C LEU A 268 -1.53 -7.65 -8.25
N ALA A 269 -2.65 -7.55 -8.98
CA ALA A 269 -2.91 -8.36 -10.18
C ALA A 269 -1.92 -8.05 -11.30
N GLU A 270 -1.53 -6.78 -11.43
CA GLU A 270 -0.52 -6.31 -12.38
C GLU A 270 0.66 -5.66 -11.66
N PRO A 271 1.89 -5.76 -12.22
CA PRO A 271 3.04 -5.05 -11.68
C PRO A 271 2.80 -3.52 -11.76
N PRO A 272 3.00 -2.78 -10.67
CA PRO A 272 2.74 -1.34 -10.67
C PRO A 272 3.78 -0.63 -11.55
N ARG A 273 3.33 0.37 -12.32
CA ARG A 273 4.20 1.11 -13.27
C ARG A 273 5.17 2.06 -12.57
N THR A 274 4.90 2.41 -11.32
CA THR A 274 5.76 3.27 -10.51
C THR A 274 7.14 2.64 -10.28
N ARG A 275 8.18 3.49 -10.32
CA ARG A 275 9.54 3.12 -9.92
C ARG A 275 9.81 3.34 -8.44
N LEU A 276 8.86 3.95 -7.72
CA LEU A 276 9.01 4.19 -6.29
C LEU A 276 9.01 2.84 -5.56
N ASP A 277 9.92 2.73 -4.61
CA ASP A 277 10.05 1.60 -3.70
C ASP A 277 9.67 2.07 -2.30
N GLN A 278 8.93 1.26 -1.53
CA GLN A 278 8.46 1.62 -0.18
C GLN A 278 7.62 2.91 -0.17
N ALA A 279 6.70 3.02 -1.13
CA ALA A 279 5.87 4.21 -1.28
C ALA A 279 4.53 4.05 -0.53
N PRO A 280 4.00 5.11 0.09
CA PRO A 280 2.67 5.06 0.70
C PRO A 280 1.61 4.82 -0.37
N VAL A 281 0.60 4.02 -0.03
CA VAL A 281 -0.55 3.73 -0.88
C VAL A 281 -1.83 3.83 -0.05
N GLU A 282 -2.96 4.01 -0.73
CA GLU A 282 -4.28 3.90 -0.13
C GLU A 282 -4.92 2.61 -0.62
N VAL A 283 -5.49 1.84 0.30
CA VAL A 283 -6.15 0.57 0.00
C VAL A 283 -7.62 0.68 0.36
N GLU A 284 -8.47 0.53 -0.64
CA GLU A 284 -9.92 0.47 -0.47
C GLU A 284 -10.33 -0.99 -0.23
N MET A 285 -10.86 -1.25 0.96
CA MET A 285 -11.31 -2.56 1.43
C MET A 285 -12.82 -2.56 1.64
N GLN A 286 -13.48 -3.68 1.35
CA GLN A 286 -14.93 -3.80 1.54
C GLN A 286 -15.26 -4.00 3.03
N SER A 287 -16.12 -3.15 3.59
CA SER A 287 -16.59 -3.25 4.99
C SER A 287 -17.85 -4.06 5.12
N GLU A 288 -18.91 -3.58 4.50
CA GLU A 288 -20.24 -4.15 4.59
C GLU A 288 -20.85 -4.29 3.20
N ARG A 289 -21.70 -5.30 3.04
CA ARG A 289 -22.47 -5.53 1.82
C ARG A 289 -23.94 -5.58 2.20
N HIS A 290 -24.69 -4.65 1.62
CA HIS A 290 -26.14 -4.60 1.71
C HIS A 290 -26.71 -5.13 0.40
N GLU A 291 -27.41 -6.26 0.46
CA GLU A 291 -27.93 -6.93 -0.72
C GLU A 291 -29.34 -6.45 -1.06
N ASP A 292 -29.62 -6.31 -2.36
CA ASP A 292 -30.96 -6.00 -2.89
C ASP A 292 -31.61 -4.72 -2.30
N VAL A 293 -30.84 -3.64 -2.17
CA VAL A 293 -31.32 -2.37 -1.60
C VAL A 293 -31.70 -1.35 -2.66
N LEU A 294 -32.63 -0.44 -2.33
CA LEU A 294 -32.94 0.69 -3.20
C LEU A 294 -31.82 1.73 -3.08
N ALA A 295 -31.17 2.05 -4.19
CA ALA A 295 -30.05 2.96 -4.25
C ALA A 295 -30.32 4.12 -5.20
N VAL A 296 -29.89 5.31 -4.77
CA VAL A 296 -29.93 6.55 -5.56
C VAL A 296 -28.53 7.20 -5.57
N PRO A 297 -28.20 8.05 -6.56
CA PRO A 297 -26.98 8.85 -6.50
C PRO A 297 -26.95 9.70 -5.23
N VAL A 298 -25.79 9.82 -4.58
CA VAL A 298 -25.63 10.62 -3.35
C VAL A 298 -26.07 12.08 -3.56
N GLU A 299 -25.87 12.60 -4.76
CA GLU A 299 -26.28 13.95 -5.17
C GLU A 299 -27.80 14.14 -5.27
N ALA A 300 -28.60 13.07 -5.24
CA ALA A 300 -30.06 13.14 -5.17
C ALA A 300 -30.61 13.37 -3.75
N LEU A 301 -29.76 13.27 -2.72
CA LEU A 301 -30.17 13.51 -1.34
C LEU A 301 -30.37 14.99 -1.06
N LEU A 302 -31.52 15.29 -0.46
CA LEU A 302 -31.90 16.61 0.03
C LEU A 302 -31.91 16.60 1.56
N ALA A 303 -31.30 17.62 2.17
CA ALA A 303 -31.44 17.85 3.60
C ALA A 303 -32.81 18.49 3.89
N LEU A 304 -33.60 17.86 4.76
CA LEU A 304 -34.92 18.36 5.15
C LEU A 304 -34.82 19.38 6.28
N ARG A 305 -35.73 20.36 6.29
CA ARG A 305 -35.75 21.43 7.31
C ARG A 305 -36.12 20.88 8.68
N GLU A 306 -36.89 19.81 8.69
CA GLU A 306 -37.35 19.06 9.84
C GLU A 306 -36.26 18.15 10.43
N GLY A 307 -35.10 18.05 9.76
CA GLY A 307 -34.03 17.10 10.07
C GLY A 307 -34.14 15.82 9.22
N GLY A 308 -33.00 15.16 8.99
CA GLY A 308 -32.91 13.97 8.15
C GLY A 308 -32.80 14.27 6.65
N TYR A 309 -33.01 13.24 5.84
CA TYR A 309 -32.82 13.28 4.40
C TYR A 309 -34.13 13.00 3.65
N GLY A 310 -34.21 13.47 2.41
CA GLY A 310 -35.28 13.16 1.48
C GLY A 310 -34.75 13.08 0.05
N VAL A 311 -35.57 12.54 -0.85
CA VAL A 311 -35.32 12.54 -2.29
C VAL A 311 -36.46 13.24 -3.00
N GLU A 312 -36.15 14.04 -4.02
CA GLU A 312 -37.17 14.65 -4.87
C GLU A 312 -37.58 13.65 -5.95
N ILE A 313 -38.78 13.09 -5.85
CA ILE A 313 -39.35 12.21 -6.86
C ILE A 313 -40.00 13.04 -7.96
N VAL A 314 -39.64 12.77 -9.21
CA VAL A 314 -40.09 13.49 -10.41
C VAL A 314 -41.00 12.58 -11.24
N GLU A 315 -42.30 12.91 -11.31
CA GLU A 315 -43.30 12.14 -12.05
C GLU A 315 -44.19 13.07 -12.87
N GLY A 316 -44.35 12.81 -14.16
CA GLY A 316 -45.32 13.53 -15.02
C GLY A 316 -45.10 15.05 -15.13
N GLY A 317 -43.90 15.55 -14.83
CA GLY A 317 -43.58 16.98 -14.81
C GLY A 317 -43.99 17.71 -13.52
N ALA A 318 -44.31 16.97 -12.46
CA ALA A 318 -44.41 17.45 -11.09
C ALA A 318 -43.32 16.78 -10.23
N SER A 319 -42.95 17.42 -9.12
CA SER A 319 -42.03 16.85 -8.15
C SER A 319 -42.61 16.85 -6.74
N ARG A 320 -42.22 15.86 -5.96
CA ARG A 320 -42.55 15.77 -4.53
C ARG A 320 -41.35 15.25 -3.75
N ILE A 321 -41.16 15.78 -2.55
CA ILE A 321 -40.10 15.31 -1.67
C ILE A 321 -40.64 14.16 -0.84
N VAL A 322 -39.91 13.04 -0.85
CA VAL A 322 -40.17 11.88 0.00
C VAL A 322 -39.06 11.83 1.04
N ALA A 323 -39.43 11.79 2.33
CA ALA A 323 -38.46 11.59 3.40
C ALA A 323 -37.92 10.16 3.33
N VAL A 324 -36.61 10.01 3.53
CA VAL A 324 -35.92 8.73 3.45
C VAL A 324 -35.00 8.53 4.65
N GLU A 325 -34.89 7.28 5.07
CA GLU A 325 -33.82 6.79 5.91
C GLU A 325 -32.67 6.35 5.02
N THR A 326 -31.45 6.76 5.35
CA THR A 326 -30.24 6.42 4.59
C THR A 326 -29.53 5.24 5.24
N GLY A 327 -29.11 4.27 4.43
CA GLY A 327 -28.32 3.11 4.84
C GLY A 327 -26.86 3.21 4.38
N ALA A 328 -26.37 2.16 3.74
CA ALA A 328 -25.01 2.09 3.21
C ALA A 328 -24.72 3.14 2.12
N PHE A 329 -23.44 3.47 1.96
CA PHE A 329 -22.92 4.34 0.90
C PHE A 329 -21.84 3.58 0.13
N GLY A 330 -21.88 3.62 -1.20
CA GLY A 330 -20.91 2.90 -2.03
C GLY A 330 -20.99 3.27 -3.50
N GLY A 331 -19.84 3.40 -4.18
CA GLY A 331 -19.80 3.64 -5.63
C GLY A 331 -20.52 4.91 -6.10
N GLY A 332 -20.61 5.95 -5.26
CA GLY A 332 -21.36 7.19 -5.56
C GLY A 332 -22.88 7.10 -5.35
N LEU A 333 -23.34 5.99 -4.79
CA LEU A 333 -24.74 5.72 -4.48
C LEU A 333 -24.95 5.65 -2.97
N VAL A 334 -26.20 5.82 -2.56
CA VAL A 334 -26.67 5.69 -1.19
C VAL A 334 -27.93 4.84 -1.16
N GLU A 335 -27.98 3.91 -0.20
CA GLU A 335 -29.18 3.15 0.13
C GLU A 335 -30.23 4.07 0.75
N VAL A 336 -31.46 3.97 0.26
CA VAL A 336 -32.59 4.76 0.74
C VAL A 336 -33.79 3.87 1.01
N GLU A 337 -34.37 4.02 2.20
CA GLU A 337 -35.66 3.43 2.56
C GLU A 337 -36.67 4.55 2.82
N GLY A 338 -37.85 4.46 2.21
CA GLY A 338 -38.86 5.51 2.35
C GLY A 338 -40.22 5.05 1.83
N GLN A 339 -41.28 5.50 2.47
CA GLN A 339 -42.64 5.11 2.07
C GLN A 339 -42.95 5.58 0.65
N GLY A 340 -43.33 4.62 -0.20
CA GLY A 340 -43.71 4.89 -1.59
C GLY A 340 -42.52 5.07 -2.53
N LEU A 341 -41.31 4.68 -2.13
CA LEU A 341 -40.18 4.48 -3.04
C LEU A 341 -40.24 3.08 -3.67
N ALA A 342 -39.95 3.03 -4.96
CA ALA A 342 -39.80 1.79 -5.71
C ALA A 342 -38.72 1.92 -6.78
N GLU A 343 -38.21 0.78 -7.20
CA GLU A 343 -37.30 0.69 -8.34
C GLU A 343 -37.93 1.28 -9.61
N GLY A 344 -37.12 1.99 -10.41
CA GLY A 344 -37.52 2.64 -11.66
C GLY A 344 -38.18 4.01 -11.48
N MET A 345 -38.39 4.47 -10.24
CA MET A 345 -38.80 5.85 -9.99
C MET A 345 -37.67 6.81 -10.36
N LYS A 346 -38.02 8.03 -10.76
CA LYS A 346 -37.05 9.08 -11.10
C LYS A 346 -36.84 10.01 -9.92
N VAL A 347 -35.58 10.19 -9.52
CA VAL A 347 -35.16 11.18 -8.51
C VAL A 347 -34.48 12.36 -9.18
N GLY A 348 -34.72 13.57 -8.68
CA GLY A 348 -34.05 14.79 -9.11
C GLY A 348 -32.57 14.80 -8.70
N VAL A 349 -31.71 15.23 -9.61
CA VAL A 349 -30.27 15.44 -9.39
C VAL A 349 -29.88 16.84 -9.89
N PRO A 350 -28.82 17.46 -9.34
CA PRO A 350 -28.32 18.74 -9.80
C PRO A 350 -27.88 18.67 -11.28
N VAL A 351 -28.20 19.71 -12.06
CA VAL A 351 -27.59 19.89 -13.38
C VAL A 351 -26.15 20.37 -13.17
N SER A 352 -25.18 19.61 -13.67
CA SER A 352 -23.75 19.98 -13.69
C SER A 352 -23.45 21.00 -14.78
#